data_AF-A0A438LX42-F1
#
_entry.id   AF-A0A438LX42-F1
#
_cell.length_a   1.000
_cell.length_b   1.000
_cell.length_c   1.000
_cell.angle_alpha   90.00
_cell.angle_beta   90.00
_cell.angle_gamma   90.00
#
_symmetry.space_group_name_H-M   'P 1'
#
loop_
_entity.id
_entity.type
_entity.pdbx_description
1 polymer ?
#
loop_
_entity_poly.entity_id
_entity_poly.type
_entity_poly.pdbx_seq_one_letter_code
_entity_poly.pdbx_strand_id
1 'polypeptide(L)'
;MKAVFSSEWLKLRSVTSTYHAIGAATLMAVLGVAWTLYVSGLADERGSIRAAAPEEGFLPLVQISLAVLGVLAITNEYATGMIRTSLISVPKRGTLLLAKAGVIGLTTFAAANAILLVTYSASRLIANGRHLGFNDTSFADDLPKLLASGLSVTALALVGLGLGAAIRSTAAAIVSVVALLFVLPGVVNYLPPPWNTRVATLLLPNLVPQMADERLSTRLGDGFLPPGAAFTVLIAYPIVTLATGYYLLNRRDA
;
A
#
# COMPACT_ATOMS: atom_id res chain seq x y z
N MET A 1 10.41 -0.39 -25.70
CA MET A 1 9.90 -0.19 -24.31
C MET A 1 8.69 0.75 -24.28
N LYS A 2 8.75 1.97 -24.86
CA LYS A 2 7.63 2.92 -24.88
C LYS A 2 6.27 2.31 -25.29
N ALA A 3 6.23 1.56 -26.40
CA ALA A 3 5.01 0.91 -26.88
C ALA A 3 4.39 -0.10 -25.88
N VAL A 4 5.22 -0.82 -25.12
CA VAL A 4 4.76 -1.78 -24.09
C VAL A 4 4.10 -1.03 -22.93
N PHE A 5 4.72 0.07 -22.47
CA PHE A 5 4.14 0.94 -21.45
C PHE A 5 2.80 1.54 -21.89
N SER A 6 2.72 2.05 -23.12
CA SER A 6 1.47 2.60 -23.66
C SER A 6 0.36 1.55 -23.75
N SER A 7 0.70 0.32 -24.14
CA SER A 7 -0.25 -0.79 -24.17
C SER A 7 -0.76 -1.16 -22.78
N GLU A 8 0.13 -1.29 -21.80
CA GLU A 8 -0.25 -1.61 -20.42
C GLU A 8 -1.07 -0.48 -19.77
N TRP A 9 -0.77 0.78 -20.07
CA TRP A 9 -1.57 1.92 -19.64
C TRP A 9 -2.99 1.89 -20.22
N LEU A 10 -3.13 1.57 -21.52
CA LEU A 10 -4.44 1.46 -22.15
C LEU A 10 -5.27 0.33 -21.54
N LYS A 11 -4.66 -0.83 -21.30
CA LYS A 11 -5.30 -1.97 -20.61
C LYS A 11 -5.79 -1.56 -19.22
N LEU A 12 -4.95 -0.91 -18.43
CA LEU A 12 -5.31 -0.52 -17.08
C LEU A 12 -6.52 0.43 -17.07
N ARG A 13 -6.61 1.34 -18.04
CA ARG A 13 -7.74 2.27 -18.19
C ARG A 13 -9.01 1.64 -18.75
N SER A 14 -8.91 0.54 -19.49
CA SER A 14 -10.08 -0.11 -20.09
C SER A 14 -10.76 -1.11 -19.16
N VAL A 15 -10.08 -1.58 -18.11
CA VAL A 15 -10.63 -2.59 -17.20
C VAL A 15 -11.44 -1.94 -16.06
N THR A 16 -12.70 -2.35 -15.92
CA THR A 16 -13.61 -1.85 -14.88
C THR A 16 -13.11 -2.12 -13.46
N SER A 17 -12.41 -3.24 -13.22
CA SER A 17 -11.83 -3.57 -11.93
C SER A 17 -10.82 -2.53 -11.42
N THR A 18 -10.16 -1.79 -12.32
CA THR A 18 -9.29 -0.67 -11.94
C THR A 18 -10.07 0.42 -11.22
N TYR A 19 -11.22 0.80 -11.78
CA TYR A 19 -12.09 1.82 -11.19
C TYR A 19 -12.72 1.33 -9.88
N HIS A 20 -13.07 0.04 -9.78
CA HIS A 20 -13.56 -0.53 -8.53
C HIS A 20 -12.48 -0.53 -7.42
N ALA A 21 -11.23 -0.86 -7.76
CA ALA A 21 -10.14 -0.85 -6.78
C ALA A 21 -9.78 0.57 -6.31
N ILE A 22 -9.69 1.53 -7.25
CA ILE A 22 -9.46 2.94 -6.92
C ILE A 22 -10.66 3.49 -6.14
N GLY A 23 -11.89 3.20 -6.56
CA GLY A 23 -13.12 3.61 -5.87
C GLY A 23 -13.21 3.05 -4.44
N ALA A 24 -12.83 1.79 -4.24
CA ALA A 24 -12.75 1.20 -2.91
C ALA A 24 -11.70 1.92 -2.03
N ALA A 25 -10.56 2.30 -2.62
CA ALA A 25 -9.54 3.08 -1.91
C ALA A 25 -10.02 4.51 -1.59
N THR A 26 -10.75 5.18 -2.50
CA THR A 26 -11.29 6.53 -2.26
C THR A 26 -12.39 6.55 -1.23
N LEU A 27 -13.17 5.46 -1.07
CA LEU A 27 -14.14 5.34 0.02
C LEU A 27 -13.49 5.49 1.41
N MET A 28 -12.20 5.18 1.54
CA MET A 28 -11.47 5.37 2.80
C MET A 28 -11.28 6.84 3.15
N ALA A 29 -11.21 7.74 2.16
CA ALA A 29 -11.21 9.18 2.43
C ALA A 29 -12.55 9.64 3.03
N VAL A 30 -13.66 9.04 2.58
CA VAL A 30 -15.00 9.32 3.13
C VAL A 30 -15.09 8.86 4.59
N LEU A 31 -14.54 7.68 4.90
CA LEU A 31 -14.43 7.21 6.28
C LEU A 31 -13.54 8.13 7.14
N GLY A 32 -12.45 8.66 6.58
CA GLY A 32 -11.60 9.65 7.24
C GLY A 32 -12.34 10.95 7.58
N VAL A 33 -13.16 11.44 6.66
CA VAL A 33 -14.04 12.60 6.89
C VAL A 33 -15.07 12.30 7.98
N ALA A 34 -15.75 11.16 7.92
CA ALA A 34 -16.71 10.75 8.93
C ALA A 34 -16.07 10.60 10.32
N TRP A 35 -14.88 10.00 10.39
CA TRP A 35 -14.08 9.92 11.61
C TRP A 35 -13.76 11.29 12.19
N THR A 36 -13.33 12.23 11.34
CA THR A 36 -12.98 13.58 11.79
C THR A 36 -14.18 14.35 12.31
N LEU A 37 -15.34 14.23 11.65
CA LEU A 37 -16.59 14.82 12.12
C LEU A 37 -17.00 14.27 13.49
N TYR A 38 -16.92 12.94 13.65
CA TYR A 38 -17.20 12.26 14.91
C TYR A 38 -16.31 12.75 16.05
N VAL A 39 -14.99 12.77 15.82
CA VAL A 39 -14.00 13.22 16.82
C VAL A 39 -14.14 14.71 17.12
N SER A 40 -14.51 15.53 16.13
CA SER A 40 -14.75 16.96 16.33
C SER A 40 -15.93 17.22 17.25
N GLY A 41 -17.04 16.47 17.11
CA GLY A 41 -18.18 16.57 18.02
C GLY A 41 -17.83 16.17 19.45
N LEU A 42 -17.02 15.11 19.61
CA LEU A 42 -16.48 14.70 20.91
C LEU A 42 -15.58 15.77 21.54
N ALA A 43 -14.79 16.48 20.73
CA ALA A 43 -13.94 17.56 21.20
C ALA A 43 -14.76 18.77 21.66
N ASP A 44 -15.88 19.07 21.00
CA ASP A 44 -16.79 20.14 21.43
C ASP A 44 -17.40 19.85 22.83
N GLU A 45 -17.66 18.59 23.15
CA GLU A 45 -18.16 18.17 24.47
C GLU A 45 -17.07 18.14 25.56
N ARG A 46 -15.85 17.74 25.20
CA ARG A 46 -14.77 17.43 26.17
C ARG A 46 -13.62 18.45 26.19
N GLY A 47 -13.68 19.48 25.35
CA GLY A 47 -12.64 20.50 25.15
C GLY A 47 -11.49 20.03 24.25
N SER A 48 -10.88 18.88 24.52
CA SER A 48 -9.81 18.31 23.70
C SER A 48 -9.87 16.80 23.62
N ILE A 49 -9.50 16.25 22.46
CA ILE A 49 -9.40 14.81 22.21
C ILE A 49 -8.02 14.55 21.59
N ARG A 50 -7.39 13.43 21.93
CA ARG A 50 -6.20 12.94 21.24
C ARG A 50 -6.55 11.75 20.37
N ALA A 51 -6.99 12.01 19.14
CA ALA A 51 -7.39 10.99 18.18
C ALA A 51 -6.25 10.62 17.24
N ALA A 52 -6.34 9.43 16.64
CA ALA A 52 -5.45 9.04 15.55
C ALA A 52 -5.80 9.79 14.27
N ALA A 53 -4.78 10.15 13.48
CA ALA A 53 -4.94 10.74 12.18
C ALA A 53 -5.69 9.75 11.25
N PRO A 54 -6.76 10.18 10.55
CA PRO A 54 -7.53 9.29 9.69
C PRO A 54 -6.71 8.72 8.52
N GLU A 55 -5.80 9.52 7.95
CA GLU A 55 -4.90 9.10 6.87
C GLU A 55 -3.95 7.96 7.29
N GLU A 56 -3.70 7.80 8.59
CA GLU A 56 -2.91 6.71 9.15
C GLU A 56 -3.79 5.53 9.56
N GLY A 57 -4.89 5.80 10.27
CA GLY A 57 -5.79 4.78 10.79
C GLY A 57 -6.42 3.93 9.68
N PHE A 58 -6.71 4.55 8.53
CA PHE A 58 -7.30 3.87 7.37
C PHE A 58 -6.28 3.48 6.29
N LEU A 59 -4.98 3.73 6.51
CA LEU A 59 -3.92 3.37 5.55
C LEU A 59 -3.93 1.87 5.15
N PRO A 60 -4.09 0.90 6.07
CA PRO A 60 -4.23 -0.53 5.74
C PRO A 60 -5.32 -0.83 4.70
N LEU A 61 -6.41 -0.04 4.71
CA LEU A 61 -7.53 -0.23 3.80
C LEU A 61 -7.20 0.31 2.40
N VAL A 62 -6.50 1.45 2.32
CA VAL A 62 -5.98 1.97 1.04
C VAL A 62 -4.95 0.99 0.46
N GLN A 63 -4.06 0.47 1.32
CA GLN A 63 -3.06 -0.54 0.98
C GLN A 63 -3.70 -1.79 0.37
N ILE A 64 -4.68 -2.41 1.02
CA ILE A 64 -5.31 -3.63 0.51
C ILE A 64 -6.06 -3.37 -0.81
N SER A 65 -6.79 -2.26 -0.93
CA SER A 65 -7.54 -1.93 -2.15
C SER A 65 -6.62 -1.79 -3.37
N LEU A 66 -5.51 -1.07 -3.25
CA LEU A 66 -4.55 -0.93 -4.35
C LEU A 66 -3.63 -2.15 -4.52
N ALA A 67 -3.46 -2.97 -3.47
CA ALA A 67 -2.79 -4.26 -3.60
C ALA A 67 -3.59 -5.25 -4.46
N VAL A 68 -4.91 -5.28 -4.29
CA VAL A 68 -5.80 -6.06 -5.15
C VAL A 68 -5.70 -5.61 -6.61
N LEU A 69 -5.57 -4.31 -6.88
CA LEU A 69 -5.31 -3.81 -8.24
C LEU A 69 -4.03 -4.41 -8.83
N GLY A 70 -2.96 -4.45 -8.04
CA GLY A 70 -1.70 -5.08 -8.42
C GLY A 70 -1.84 -6.57 -8.75
N VAL A 71 -2.58 -7.32 -7.94
CA VAL A 71 -2.88 -8.75 -8.22
C VAL A 71 -3.65 -8.89 -9.53
N LEU A 72 -4.76 -8.16 -9.68
CA LEU A 72 -5.65 -8.26 -10.84
C LEU A 72 -4.96 -7.87 -12.16
N ALA A 73 -3.98 -6.98 -12.11
CA ALA A 73 -3.22 -6.52 -13.27
C ALA A 73 -2.49 -7.65 -14.03
N ILE A 74 -2.26 -8.79 -13.38
CA ILE A 74 -1.70 -9.99 -14.03
C ILE A 74 -2.63 -11.20 -13.96
N THR A 75 -3.40 -11.38 -12.87
CA THR A 75 -4.26 -12.55 -12.74
C THR A 75 -5.47 -12.52 -13.70
N ASN A 76 -5.94 -11.34 -14.10
CA ASN A 76 -6.97 -11.24 -15.14
C ASN A 76 -6.48 -11.76 -16.50
N GLU A 77 -5.19 -11.59 -16.82
CA GLU A 77 -4.62 -12.13 -18.06
C GLU A 77 -4.47 -13.66 -18.01
N TYR A 78 -4.21 -14.23 -16.83
CA TYR A 78 -4.25 -15.68 -16.63
C TYR A 78 -5.68 -16.23 -16.75
N ALA A 79 -6.65 -15.57 -16.11
CA ALA A 79 -8.05 -16.02 -16.11
C ALA A 79 -8.68 -16.01 -17.52
N THR A 80 -8.29 -15.05 -18.36
CA THR A 80 -8.80 -14.89 -19.73
C THR A 80 -7.94 -15.58 -20.80
N GLY A 81 -6.78 -16.12 -20.44
CA GLY A 81 -5.80 -16.64 -21.40
C GLY A 81 -5.02 -15.57 -22.20
N MET A 82 -5.29 -14.28 -21.96
CA MET A 82 -4.62 -13.14 -22.62
C MET A 82 -3.11 -13.06 -22.32
N ILE A 83 -2.63 -13.78 -21.31
CA ILE A 83 -1.19 -13.84 -21.04
C ILE A 83 -0.40 -14.39 -22.23
N ARG A 84 -0.97 -15.33 -23.00
CA ARG A 84 -0.33 -15.92 -24.19
C ARG A 84 -0.17 -14.89 -25.31
N THR A 85 -1.21 -14.12 -25.59
CA THR A 85 -1.16 -13.07 -26.62
C THR A 85 -0.20 -11.94 -26.24
N SER A 86 -0.13 -11.60 -24.95
CA SER A 86 0.83 -10.61 -24.43
C SER A 86 2.27 -11.09 -24.58
N LEU A 87 2.54 -12.38 -24.34
CA LEU A 87 3.87 -12.97 -24.49
C LEU A 87 4.28 -13.18 -25.96
N ILE A 88 3.34 -13.44 -26.88
CA ILE A 88 3.61 -13.45 -28.32
C ILE A 88 4.00 -12.04 -28.79
N SER A 89 3.29 -11.02 -28.31
CA SER A 89 3.55 -9.62 -28.67
C SER A 89 4.84 -9.08 -28.05
N VAL A 90 5.18 -9.51 -26.83
CA VAL A 90 6.38 -9.09 -26.08
C VAL A 90 7.12 -10.34 -25.58
N PRO A 91 7.97 -10.97 -26.40
CA PRO A 91 8.61 -12.24 -26.07
C PRO A 91 9.58 -12.15 -24.89
N LYS A 92 10.10 -10.96 -24.60
CA LYS A 92 10.94 -10.70 -23.42
C LYS A 92 10.06 -10.58 -22.16
N ARG A 93 9.84 -11.71 -21.47
CA ARG A 93 8.98 -11.80 -20.27
C ARG A 93 9.31 -10.76 -19.19
N GLY A 94 10.60 -10.46 -19.00
CA GLY A 94 11.06 -9.43 -18.05
C GLY A 94 10.64 -8.01 -18.44
N THR A 95 10.66 -7.68 -19.73
CA THR A 95 10.20 -6.38 -20.25
C THR A 95 8.71 -6.19 -20.00
N LEU A 96 7.90 -7.24 -20.17
CA LEU A 96 6.47 -7.19 -19.90
C LEU A 96 6.18 -6.95 -18.40
N LEU A 97 6.85 -7.71 -17.52
CA LEU A 97 6.67 -7.57 -16.08
C LEU A 97 7.12 -6.19 -15.57
N LEU A 98 8.25 -5.68 -16.07
CA LEU A 98 8.73 -4.33 -15.71
C LEU A 98 7.81 -3.24 -16.22
N ALA A 99 7.23 -3.38 -17.41
CA ALA A 99 6.24 -2.42 -17.92
C ALA A 99 4.98 -2.39 -17.04
N LYS A 100 4.46 -3.57 -16.67
CA LYS A 100 3.34 -3.69 -15.71
C LYS A 100 3.69 -3.08 -14.36
N ALA A 101 4.86 -3.40 -13.82
CA ALA A 101 5.32 -2.85 -12.55
C ALA A 101 5.43 -1.32 -12.59
N GLY A 102 5.95 -0.75 -13.68
CA GLY A 102 6.04 0.71 -13.82
C GLY A 102 4.67 1.38 -13.95
N VAL A 103 3.75 0.81 -14.74
CA VAL A 103 2.38 1.33 -14.89
C VAL A 103 1.59 1.23 -13.58
N ILE A 104 1.60 0.08 -12.92
CA ILE A 104 0.93 -0.13 -11.63
C ILE A 104 1.57 0.73 -10.56
N GLY A 105 2.90 0.79 -10.52
CA GLY A 105 3.66 1.60 -9.58
C GLY A 105 3.27 3.07 -9.66
N LEU A 106 3.31 3.66 -10.86
CA LEU A 106 2.94 5.05 -11.07
C LEU A 106 1.46 5.33 -10.75
N THR A 107 0.56 4.45 -11.21
CA THR A 107 -0.89 4.61 -10.99
C THR A 107 -1.22 4.58 -9.50
N THR A 108 -0.73 3.58 -8.79
CA THR A 108 -1.02 3.40 -7.36
C THR A 108 -0.33 4.44 -6.52
N PHE A 109 0.88 4.88 -6.88
CA PHE A 109 1.55 6.00 -6.22
C PHE A 109 0.76 7.30 -6.34
N ALA A 110 0.33 7.65 -7.56
CA ALA A 110 -0.47 8.85 -7.79
C ALA A 110 -1.83 8.78 -7.05
N ALA A 111 -2.53 7.64 -7.16
CA ALA A 111 -3.82 7.45 -6.51
C ALA A 111 -3.71 7.47 -4.98
N ALA A 112 -2.73 6.77 -4.40
CA ALA A 112 -2.53 6.74 -2.96
C ALA A 112 -2.20 8.13 -2.40
N ASN A 113 -1.24 8.85 -3.00
CA ASN A 113 -0.92 10.21 -2.55
C ASN A 113 -2.10 11.16 -2.70
N ALA A 114 -2.87 11.07 -3.78
CA ALA A 114 -4.08 11.89 -3.94
C ALA A 114 -5.11 11.60 -2.83
N ILE A 115 -5.39 10.31 -2.54
CA ILE A 115 -6.33 9.90 -1.49
C ILE A 115 -5.86 10.38 -0.12
N LEU A 116 -4.58 10.17 0.20
CA LEU A 116 -3.99 10.56 1.48
C LEU A 116 -3.97 12.08 1.65
N LEU A 117 -3.58 12.84 0.62
CA LEU A 117 -3.58 14.30 0.65
C LEU A 117 -4.99 14.89 0.78
N VAL A 118 -5.98 14.30 0.11
CA VAL A 118 -7.39 14.71 0.25
C VAL A 118 -7.88 14.41 1.66
N THR A 119 -7.59 13.22 2.19
CA THR A 119 -8.00 12.82 3.55
C THR A 119 -7.36 13.73 4.60
N TYR A 120 -6.04 13.93 4.49
CA TYR A 120 -5.28 14.89 5.29
C TYR A 120 -5.94 16.27 5.23
N SER A 121 -6.05 16.86 4.03
CA SER A 121 -6.48 18.27 3.90
C SER A 121 -7.91 18.46 4.39
N ALA A 122 -8.82 17.55 4.02
CA ALA A 122 -10.20 17.58 4.49
C ALA A 122 -10.29 17.46 6.01
N SER A 123 -9.51 16.59 6.63
CA SER A 123 -9.55 16.38 8.08
C SER A 123 -9.06 17.62 8.84
N ARG A 124 -7.97 18.26 8.40
CA ARG A 124 -7.48 19.50 9.03
C ARG A 124 -8.43 20.67 8.79
N LEU A 125 -9.10 20.75 7.63
CA LEU A 125 -10.13 21.76 7.37
C LEU A 125 -11.35 21.58 8.29
N ILE A 126 -11.83 20.34 8.46
CA ILE A 126 -12.98 20.03 9.33
C ILE A 126 -12.66 20.28 10.80
N ALA A 127 -11.42 20.00 11.23
CA ALA A 127 -10.98 20.27 12.60
C ALA A 127 -11.20 21.74 12.99
N ASN A 128 -11.09 22.68 12.05
CA ASN A 128 -11.46 24.09 12.21
C ASN A 128 -10.87 24.73 13.49
N GLY A 129 -9.58 24.48 13.74
CA GLY A 129 -8.86 25.02 14.92
C GLY A 129 -9.03 24.24 16.23
N ARG A 130 -9.82 23.16 16.25
CA ARG A 130 -9.89 22.23 17.39
C ARG A 130 -8.58 21.48 17.53
N HIS A 131 -8.15 21.19 18.76
CA HIS A 131 -6.98 20.36 19.04
C HIS A 131 -7.42 18.88 19.11
N LEU A 132 -7.32 18.18 17.99
CA LEU A 132 -7.71 16.77 17.86
C LEU A 132 -6.51 15.82 18.00
N GLY A 133 -5.32 16.36 18.23
CA GLY A 133 -4.07 15.63 18.46
C GLY A 133 -3.31 15.22 17.20
N PHE A 134 -3.94 15.27 16.03
CA PHE A 134 -3.31 14.97 14.73
C PHE A 134 -3.17 16.20 13.82
N ASN A 135 -3.69 17.36 14.23
CA ASN A 135 -3.74 18.57 13.42
C ASN A 135 -2.92 19.73 14.01
N ASP A 136 -2.04 19.42 14.96
CA ASP A 136 -1.19 20.39 15.67
C ASP A 136 0.18 20.57 14.98
N THR A 137 0.52 19.70 14.03
CA THR A 137 1.78 19.73 13.27
C THR A 137 1.63 20.46 11.93
N SER A 138 2.74 21.00 11.43
CA SER A 138 2.79 21.67 10.13
C SER A 138 2.77 20.65 9.00
N PHE A 139 2.27 21.06 7.83
CA PHE A 139 2.34 20.24 6.60
C PHE A 139 3.76 19.84 6.22
N ALA A 140 4.74 20.71 6.49
CA ALA A 140 6.14 20.41 6.20
C ALA A 140 6.66 19.20 7.03
N ASP A 141 6.18 19.06 8.26
CA ASP A 141 6.58 18.00 9.19
C ASP A 141 5.88 16.67 8.85
N ASP A 142 4.63 16.74 8.40
CA ASP A 142 3.83 15.57 8.04
C ASP A 142 4.12 15.04 6.62
N LEU A 143 4.69 15.86 5.74
CA LEU A 143 4.92 15.53 4.33
C LEU A 143 5.77 14.26 4.13
N PRO A 144 6.90 14.04 4.85
CA PRO A 144 7.67 12.80 4.72
C PRO A 144 6.84 11.56 5.05
N LYS A 145 5.98 11.64 6.07
CA LYS A 145 5.11 10.54 6.50
C LYS A 145 4.00 10.25 5.48
N LEU A 146 3.40 11.29 4.90
CA LEU A 146 2.43 11.14 3.81
C LEU A 146 3.05 10.47 2.59
N LEU A 147 4.25 10.89 2.19
CA LEU A 147 4.98 10.29 1.08
C LEU A 147 5.38 8.84 1.36
N ALA A 148 5.85 8.54 2.58
CA ALA A 148 6.16 7.19 3.02
C ALA A 148 4.90 6.29 3.00
N SER A 149 3.75 6.84 3.41
CA SER A 149 2.45 6.16 3.36
C SER A 149 2.06 5.84 1.93
N GLY A 150 2.13 6.81 1.01
CA GLY A 150 1.87 6.60 -0.41
C GLY A 150 2.81 5.56 -1.03
N LEU A 151 4.11 5.63 -0.71
CA LEU A 151 5.10 4.66 -1.16
C LEU A 151 4.80 3.24 -0.64
N SER A 152 4.35 3.12 0.61
CA SER A 152 4.00 1.81 1.19
C SER A 152 2.82 1.14 0.48
N VAL A 153 1.83 1.92 0.07
CA VAL A 153 0.70 1.45 -0.74
C VAL A 153 1.19 0.96 -2.10
N THR A 154 2.06 1.72 -2.75
CA THR A 154 2.67 1.31 -4.03
C THR A 154 3.51 0.05 -3.90
N ALA A 155 4.33 -0.06 -2.85
CA ALA A 155 5.13 -1.25 -2.57
C ALA A 155 4.24 -2.48 -2.43
N LEU A 156 3.13 -2.38 -1.69
CA LEU A 156 2.19 -3.49 -1.54
C LEU A 156 1.43 -3.82 -2.84
N ALA A 157 1.12 -2.83 -3.68
CA ALA A 157 0.60 -3.08 -5.02
C ALA A 157 1.56 -3.89 -5.90
N LEU A 158 2.84 -3.58 -5.84
CA LEU A 158 3.88 -4.33 -6.54
C LEU A 158 4.11 -5.73 -5.93
N VAL A 159 3.95 -5.87 -4.61
CA VAL A 159 3.90 -7.18 -3.94
C VAL A 159 2.74 -8.02 -4.47
N GLY A 160 1.54 -7.43 -4.56
CA GLY A 160 0.36 -8.07 -5.15
C GLY A 160 0.61 -8.52 -6.59
N LEU A 161 1.23 -7.66 -7.42
CA LEU A 161 1.61 -8.01 -8.80
C LEU A 161 2.59 -9.18 -8.86
N GLY A 162 3.65 -9.16 -8.04
CA GLY A 162 4.64 -10.24 -7.98
C GLY A 162 4.05 -11.57 -7.50
N LEU A 163 3.23 -11.53 -6.46
CA LEU A 163 2.52 -12.72 -5.95
C LEU A 163 1.51 -13.24 -6.98
N GLY A 164 0.76 -12.36 -7.65
CA GLY A 164 -0.13 -12.74 -8.75
C GLY A 164 0.61 -13.42 -9.90
N ALA A 165 1.80 -12.92 -10.25
CA ALA A 165 2.67 -13.51 -11.26
C ALA A 165 3.15 -14.92 -10.87
N ALA A 166 3.52 -15.10 -9.60
CA ALA A 166 4.04 -16.34 -9.04
C ALA A 166 2.96 -17.41 -8.84
N ILE A 167 1.80 -17.03 -8.30
CA ILE A 167 0.75 -17.95 -7.83
C ILE A 167 -0.24 -18.29 -8.95
N ARG A 168 -0.50 -17.38 -9.89
CA ARG A 168 -1.48 -17.54 -11.00
C ARG A 168 -2.93 -17.78 -10.55
N SER A 169 -3.25 -17.51 -9.29
CA SER A 169 -4.61 -17.55 -8.75
C SER A 169 -4.93 -16.25 -8.04
N THR A 170 -6.00 -15.56 -8.47
CA THR A 170 -6.45 -14.29 -7.88
C THR A 170 -6.73 -14.46 -6.38
N ALA A 171 -7.49 -15.50 -6.01
CA ALA A 171 -7.87 -15.72 -4.62
C ALA A 171 -6.65 -15.96 -3.73
N ALA A 172 -5.75 -16.86 -4.13
CA ALA A 172 -4.57 -17.19 -3.33
C ALA A 172 -3.57 -16.01 -3.24
N ALA A 173 -3.43 -15.20 -4.29
CA ALA A 173 -2.59 -14.01 -4.25
C ALA A 173 -3.17 -12.93 -3.32
N ILE A 174 -4.48 -12.67 -3.36
CA ILE A 174 -5.13 -11.73 -2.43
C ILE A 174 -5.01 -12.23 -0.99
N VAL A 175 -5.28 -13.52 -0.73
CA VAL A 175 -5.13 -14.11 0.60
C VAL A 175 -3.69 -13.97 1.12
N SER A 176 -2.68 -14.10 0.26
CA SER A 176 -1.28 -13.92 0.64
C SER A 176 -0.97 -12.47 1.03
N VAL A 177 -1.51 -11.48 0.31
CA VAL A 177 -1.40 -10.06 0.65
C VAL A 177 -2.10 -9.76 1.97
N VAL A 178 -3.32 -10.27 2.17
CA VAL A 178 -4.08 -10.13 3.43
C VAL A 178 -3.31 -10.77 4.59
N ALA A 179 -2.74 -11.95 4.38
CA ALA A 179 -1.95 -12.64 5.38
C ALA A 179 -0.71 -11.83 5.77
N LEU A 180 -0.02 -11.25 4.79
CA LEU A 180 1.13 -10.37 5.03
C LEU A 180 0.75 -9.12 5.84
N LEU A 181 -0.39 -8.51 5.54
CA LEU A 181 -0.77 -7.21 6.10
C LEU A 181 -1.50 -7.29 7.44
N PHE A 182 -2.30 -8.33 7.67
CA PHE A 182 -3.16 -8.44 8.84
C PHE A 182 -2.83 -9.64 9.72
N VAL A 183 -2.62 -10.81 9.12
CA VAL A 183 -2.39 -12.05 9.89
C VAL A 183 -1.00 -12.03 10.52
N LEU A 184 0.03 -11.68 9.74
CA LEU A 184 1.41 -11.72 10.19
C LEU A 184 1.67 -10.74 11.36
N PRO A 185 1.21 -9.47 11.35
CA PRO A 185 1.29 -8.61 12.53
C PRO A 185 0.54 -9.14 13.73
N GLY A 186 -0.63 -9.75 13.53
CA GLY A 186 -1.40 -10.39 14.59
C GLY A 186 -0.63 -11.51 15.28
N VAL A 187 -0.01 -12.39 14.49
CA VAL A 187 0.78 -13.53 14.98
C VAL A 187 2.04 -13.08 15.72
N VAL A 188 2.71 -12.04 15.23
CA VAL A 188 3.96 -11.54 15.83
C VAL A 188 3.78 -11.04 17.27
N ASN A 189 2.59 -10.58 17.64
CA ASN A 189 2.27 -10.19 19.02
C ASN A 189 2.33 -11.37 20.02
N TYR A 190 2.23 -12.61 19.55
CA TYR A 190 2.31 -13.81 20.39
C TYR A 190 3.73 -14.38 20.51
N LEU A 191 4.72 -13.80 19.82
CA LEU A 191 6.10 -14.25 19.93
C LEU A 191 6.72 -13.81 21.28
N PRO A 192 7.62 -14.63 21.86
CA PRO A 192 8.32 -14.25 23.07
C PRO A 192 9.31 -13.10 22.80
N PRO A 193 9.53 -12.17 23.74
CA PRO A 193 10.61 -11.19 23.63
C PRO A 193 11.99 -11.86 23.47
N PRO A 194 12.91 -11.31 22.65
CA PRO A 194 12.80 -10.08 21.86
C PRO A 194 12.28 -10.28 20.43
N TRP A 195 11.75 -11.47 20.09
CA TRP A 195 11.36 -11.79 18.72
C TRP A 195 10.11 -11.02 18.26
N ASN A 196 9.19 -10.74 19.17
CA ASN A 196 8.02 -9.90 18.89
C ASN A 196 8.43 -8.53 18.33
N THR A 197 9.41 -7.83 18.94
CA THR A 197 9.85 -6.51 18.48
C THR A 197 10.72 -6.59 17.24
N ARG A 198 11.66 -7.54 17.19
CA ARG A 198 12.56 -7.74 16.04
C ARG A 198 11.84 -8.11 14.76
N VAL A 199 10.77 -8.90 14.84
CA VAL A 199 9.98 -9.24 13.66
C VAL A 199 9.00 -8.11 13.35
N ALA A 200 8.35 -7.52 14.37
CA ALA A 200 7.41 -6.42 14.17
C ALA A 200 8.02 -5.24 13.42
N THR A 201 9.28 -4.91 13.70
CA THR A 201 9.98 -3.78 13.05
C THR A 201 10.12 -3.94 11.53
N LEU A 202 10.12 -5.18 11.03
CA LEU A 202 10.23 -5.50 9.61
C LEU A 202 8.87 -5.54 8.88
N LEU A 203 7.75 -5.53 9.62
CA LEU A 203 6.42 -5.65 9.04
C LEU A 203 5.95 -4.33 8.44
N LEU A 204 5.27 -4.42 7.29
CA LEU A 204 4.76 -3.27 6.52
C LEU A 204 4.04 -2.20 7.37
N PRO A 205 3.11 -2.54 8.28
CA PRO A 205 2.40 -1.54 9.08
C PRO A 205 3.33 -0.68 9.94
N ASN A 206 4.50 -1.20 10.32
CA ASN A 206 5.46 -0.50 11.17
C ASN A 206 6.53 0.25 10.37
N LEU A 207 6.67 0.03 9.06
CA LEU A 207 7.74 0.65 8.27
C LEU A 207 7.49 2.15 8.02
N VAL A 208 6.23 2.54 7.79
CA VAL A 208 5.85 3.95 7.54
C VAL A 208 6.24 4.88 8.70
N PRO A 209 5.84 4.62 9.96
CA PRO A 209 6.24 5.49 11.07
C PRO A 209 7.77 5.49 11.29
N GLN A 210 8.45 4.37 11.06
CA GLN A 210 9.92 4.30 11.15
C GLN A 210 10.63 5.14 10.09
N MET A 211 10.09 5.21 8.87
CA MET A 211 10.62 6.07 7.81
C MET A 211 10.43 7.56 8.09
N ALA A 212 9.41 7.92 8.88
CA ALA A 212 9.16 9.29 9.33
C ALA A 212 9.94 9.67 10.61
N ASP A 213 10.83 8.79 11.09
CA ASP A 213 11.52 8.87 12.39
C ASP A 213 10.56 9.08 13.58
N GLU A 214 9.32 8.63 13.41
CA GLU A 214 8.31 8.76 14.44
C GLU A 214 8.50 7.65 15.45
N ARG A 215 9.10 7.99 16.57
CA ARG A 215 9.20 7.13 17.76
C ARG A 215 7.85 6.99 18.48
N LEU A 216 6.75 6.95 17.72
CA LEU A 216 5.37 6.92 18.20
C LEU A 216 5.04 5.73 19.11
N SER A 217 5.80 4.64 19.01
CA SER A 217 5.52 3.46 19.81
C SER A 217 6.70 3.09 20.69
N THR A 218 6.51 3.25 21.99
CA THR A 218 7.22 2.53 23.05
C THR A 218 7.21 1.01 22.82
N ARG A 219 6.37 0.52 21.89
CA ARG A 219 6.18 -0.89 21.53
C ARG A 219 7.37 -1.52 20.78
N LEU A 220 8.09 -0.77 19.96
CA LEU A 220 9.25 -1.33 19.24
C LEU A 220 10.53 -1.27 20.07
N GLY A 221 10.60 -0.38 21.07
CA GLY A 221 11.75 -0.24 21.98
C GLY A 221 13.07 -0.12 21.21
N ASP A 222 14.05 -0.96 21.57
CA ASP A 222 15.38 -1.01 20.93
C ASP A 222 15.37 -1.62 19.51
N GLY A 223 14.23 -2.14 19.05
CA GLY A 223 14.08 -2.75 17.72
C GLY A 223 13.83 -1.75 16.58
N PHE A 224 13.81 -0.45 16.85
CA PHE A 224 13.53 0.61 15.87
C PHE A 224 14.59 0.66 14.76
N LEU A 225 14.17 0.59 13.50
CA LEU A 225 15.08 0.74 12.36
C LEU A 225 15.31 2.23 12.04
N PRO A 226 16.56 2.62 11.70
CA PRO A 226 16.81 3.92 11.11
C PRO A 226 15.95 4.13 9.85
N PRO A 227 15.55 5.38 9.52
CA PRO A 227 14.67 5.66 8.39
C PRO A 227 15.13 5.05 7.05
N GLY A 228 16.44 5.08 6.78
CA GLY A 228 17.01 4.48 5.57
C GLY A 228 16.92 2.94 5.55
N ALA A 229 17.02 2.29 6.71
CA ALA A 229 16.85 0.84 6.82
C ALA A 229 15.37 0.46 6.63
N ALA A 230 14.43 1.20 7.23
CA ALA A 230 13.00 1.00 7.03
C ALA A 230 12.60 1.15 5.55
N PHE A 231 13.12 2.18 4.86
CA PHE A 231 12.94 2.34 3.41
C PHE A 231 13.49 1.15 2.62
N THR A 232 14.68 0.67 2.98
CA THR A 232 15.31 -0.48 2.31
C THR A 232 14.46 -1.74 2.46
N VAL A 233 13.93 -2.00 3.66
CA VAL A 233 13.02 -3.13 3.91
C VAL A 233 11.75 -2.98 3.09
N LEU A 234 11.16 -1.78 3.04
CA LEU A 234 9.96 -1.52 2.25
C LEU A 234 10.15 -1.84 0.76
N ILE A 235 11.29 -1.45 0.19
CA ILE A 235 11.62 -1.71 -1.22
C ILE A 235 12.03 -3.17 -1.46
N ALA A 236 12.58 -3.86 -0.46
CA ALA A 236 12.93 -5.27 -0.58
C ALA A 236 11.70 -6.16 -0.85
N TYR A 237 10.54 -5.86 -0.24
CA TYR A 237 9.30 -6.60 -0.45
C TYR A 237 8.90 -6.76 -1.93
N PRO A 238 8.65 -5.66 -2.68
CA PRO A 238 8.27 -5.77 -4.08
C PRO A 238 9.39 -6.34 -4.95
N ILE A 239 10.66 -6.07 -4.65
CA ILE A 239 11.80 -6.67 -5.38
C ILE A 239 11.75 -8.20 -5.28
N VAL A 240 11.62 -8.74 -4.06
CA VAL A 240 11.61 -10.18 -3.81
C VAL A 240 10.42 -10.85 -4.51
N THR A 241 9.22 -10.27 -4.41
CA THR A 241 8.03 -10.86 -5.02
C THR A 241 8.03 -10.74 -6.54
N LEU A 242 8.51 -9.63 -7.11
CA LEU A 242 8.63 -9.46 -8.56
C LEU A 242 9.72 -10.37 -9.13
N ALA A 243 10.85 -10.53 -8.44
CA ALA A 243 11.90 -11.48 -8.82
C ALA A 243 11.39 -12.92 -8.79
N THR A 244 10.65 -13.29 -7.74
CA THR A 244 10.00 -14.61 -7.63
C THR A 244 8.99 -14.82 -8.75
N GLY A 245 8.15 -13.82 -9.02
CA GLY A 245 7.19 -13.81 -10.12
C GLY A 245 7.86 -13.97 -11.49
N TYR A 246 8.93 -13.22 -11.75
CA TYR A 246 9.74 -13.31 -12.96
C TYR A 246 10.37 -14.70 -13.15
N TYR A 247 10.99 -15.24 -12.10
CA TYR A 247 11.63 -16.54 -12.13
C TYR A 247 10.63 -17.66 -12.45
N LEU A 248 9.48 -17.67 -11.77
CA LEU A 248 8.42 -18.65 -12.01
C LEU A 248 7.76 -18.45 -13.37
N LEU A 249 7.62 -17.20 -13.83
CA LEU A 249 7.13 -16.91 -15.17
C LEU A 249 8.07 -17.47 -16.23
N ASN A 250 9.40 -17.48 -16.03
CA ASN A 250 10.33 -18.07 -17.00
C ASN A 250 10.37 -19.60 -16.97
N ARG A 251 10.14 -20.23 -15.81
CA ARG A 251 10.20 -21.69 -15.68
C ARG A 251 8.91 -22.42 -16.01
N ARG A 252 7.77 -21.75 -15.84
CA ARG A 252 6.47 -22.35 -16.09
C ARG A 252 5.95 -21.88 -17.44
N ASP A 253 5.61 -22.83 -18.31
CA ASP A 253 4.91 -22.53 -19.55
C ASP A 253 3.59 -21.79 -19.28
N ALA A 254 3.20 -20.96 -20.24
CA ALA A 254 1.98 -20.15 -20.23
C ALA A 254 0.95 -20.75 -21.19
#